data_AF-A0A7C1B8P4-F1
#
_entry.id   AF-A0A7C1B8P4-F1
#
_cell.length_a   1.000
_cell.length_b   1.000
_cell.length_c   1.000
_cell.angle_alpha   90.00
_cell.angle_beta   90.00
_cell.angle_gamma   90.00
#
_symmetry.space_group_name_H-M   'P 1'
#
loop_
_entity.id
_entity.type
_entity.pdbx_description
1 polymer ?
#
loop_
_entity_poly.entity_id
_entity_poly.type
_entity_poly.pdbx_seq_one_letter_code
_entity_poly.pdbx_strand_id
1 'polypeptide(L)'
;LARFDALKRLWKQIEAQYVPRPQKEDLSPCNVYWVGSGSGDTGVAFFTRDPGTGVQVWSGEQGYPGSAEYLDFHKKHFPGGLRYWRVTGPKVDLGEKQPYSLEPIEGRLREHAHHFLGLVVGNLKGAQLNGDRPGVVCAPFDAELFGHWWFEGPRWIYHLAKAAHESKEVSLITCGEYLHKFPPSTVVDLPEGSWGEGGFHFIWLNKDTEWTWRHVHAAEGRMKALLAAYGKDSDPLMRRALAQAARELLLLESSDWQFLISTWSARDYAQQRFAEHDACFNRLAELAERYATSRDMAEDDLNYLRKCERIDPIFPELKLTLRPDEDSPRESG
;
A
#
# COMPACT_ATOMS: atom_id res chain seq x y z
N LEU A 1 16.85 -4.69 11.62
CA LEU A 1 17.11 -4.37 13.04
C LEU A 1 16.11 -3.34 13.59
N ALA A 2 15.83 -2.19 12.94
CA ALA A 2 14.87 -1.19 13.46
C ALA A 2 13.39 -1.61 13.49
N ARG A 3 12.92 -2.39 12.49
CA ARG A 3 11.50 -2.76 12.32
C ARG A 3 10.92 -3.51 13.53
N PHE A 4 11.69 -4.41 14.16
CA PHE A 4 11.18 -5.22 15.27
C PHE A 4 11.08 -4.48 16.61
N ASP A 5 11.99 -3.57 16.94
CA ASP A 5 11.97 -2.90 18.25
C ASP A 5 10.97 -1.74 18.30
N ALA A 6 10.80 -1.00 17.19
CA ALA A 6 9.76 0.03 17.07
C ALA A 6 8.37 -0.61 17.13
N LEU A 7 8.13 -1.68 16.38
CA LEU A 7 6.87 -2.42 16.40
C LEU A 7 6.57 -3.02 17.78
N LYS A 8 7.56 -3.59 18.48
CA LYS A 8 7.38 -4.07 19.86
C LYS A 8 6.97 -2.97 20.83
N ARG A 9 7.55 -1.77 20.70
CA ARG A 9 7.17 -0.61 21.53
C ARG A 9 5.74 -0.17 21.23
N LEU A 10 5.36 -0.14 19.96
CA LEU A 10 4.02 0.19 19.53
C LEU A 10 3.00 -0.83 20.07
N TRP A 11 3.27 -2.13 19.91
CA TRP A 11 2.41 -3.20 20.43
C TRP A 11 2.14 -3.06 21.93
N LYS A 12 3.17 -2.76 22.73
CA LYS A 12 3.02 -2.51 24.18
C LYS A 12 2.08 -1.36 24.53
N GLN A 13 1.88 -0.39 23.64
CA GLN A 13 0.93 0.71 23.87
C GLN A 13 -0.53 0.26 23.65
N ILE A 14 -0.74 -0.83 22.90
CA ILE A 14 -2.04 -1.18 22.31
C ILE A 14 -2.57 -2.51 22.81
N GLU A 15 -1.72 -3.42 23.29
CA GLU A 15 -2.13 -4.76 23.76
C GLU A 15 -3.31 -4.71 24.75
N ALA A 16 -3.36 -3.69 25.61
CA ALA A 16 -4.45 -3.49 26.58
C ALA A 16 -5.80 -3.07 25.95
N GLN A 17 -5.80 -2.58 24.70
CA GLN A 17 -6.96 -2.13 23.93
C GLN A 17 -7.35 -3.11 22.82
N TYR A 18 -6.49 -4.08 22.50
CA TYR A 18 -6.75 -5.08 21.47
C TYR A 18 -7.65 -6.20 22.02
N VAL A 19 -8.85 -6.32 21.45
CA VAL A 19 -9.75 -7.44 21.72
C VAL A 19 -9.78 -8.34 20.48
N PRO A 20 -9.18 -9.55 20.54
CA PRO A 20 -9.24 -10.50 19.44
C PRO A 20 -10.71 -10.83 19.13
N ARG A 21 -11.12 -10.63 17.88
CA ARG A 21 -12.48 -11.01 17.46
C ARG A 21 -12.54 -12.52 17.22
N PRO A 22 -13.64 -13.19 17.56
CA PRO A 22 -13.82 -14.60 17.26
C PRO A 22 -13.77 -14.82 15.74
N GLN A 23 -12.95 -15.77 15.31
CA GLN A 23 -12.86 -16.17 13.91
C GLN A 23 -14.17 -16.87 13.53
N LYS A 24 -14.79 -16.45 12.42
CA LYS A 24 -15.91 -17.19 11.85
C LYS A 24 -15.34 -18.41 11.13
N GLU A 25 -15.50 -19.59 11.71
CA GLU A 25 -14.95 -20.85 11.20
C GLU A 25 -15.58 -21.27 9.85
N ASP A 26 -16.76 -20.75 9.53
CA ASP A 26 -17.50 -21.07 8.30
C ASP A 26 -17.02 -20.32 7.05
N LEU A 27 -16.05 -19.39 7.18
CA LEU A 27 -15.57 -18.57 6.07
C LEU A 27 -14.15 -18.96 5.65
N SER A 28 -13.99 -19.26 4.36
CA SER A 28 -12.67 -19.53 3.76
C SER A 28 -12.09 -18.29 3.08
N PRO A 29 -10.78 -18.01 3.22
CA PRO A 29 -10.09 -16.98 2.44
C PRO A 29 -9.99 -17.34 0.95
N CYS A 30 -10.26 -18.60 0.58
CA CYS A 30 -10.27 -19.05 -0.81
C CYS A 30 -11.60 -18.78 -1.53
N ASN A 31 -12.59 -18.20 -0.85
CA ASN A 31 -13.83 -17.72 -1.45
C ASN A 31 -13.78 -16.20 -1.66
N VAL A 32 -14.55 -15.73 -2.63
CA VAL A 32 -14.85 -14.32 -2.85
C VAL A 32 -16.23 -14.00 -2.27
N TYR A 33 -16.39 -12.81 -1.71
CA TYR A 33 -17.62 -12.38 -1.06
C TYR A 33 -18.01 -10.98 -1.52
N TRP A 34 -19.31 -10.67 -1.40
CA TRP A 34 -19.80 -9.30 -1.46
C TRP A 34 -19.68 -8.65 -0.08
N VAL A 35 -19.26 -7.39 -0.04
CA VAL A 35 -19.43 -6.55 1.16
C VAL A 35 -20.89 -6.12 1.24
N GLY A 36 -21.53 -6.40 2.37
CA GLY A 36 -22.87 -5.88 2.67
C GLY A 36 -22.82 -4.38 2.92
N SER A 37 -23.56 -3.60 2.12
CA SER A 37 -24.05 -2.29 2.55
C SER A 37 -25.51 -2.52 2.96
N GLY A 38 -25.98 -1.92 4.06
CA GLY A 38 -27.35 -2.11 4.55
C GLY A 38 -28.46 -1.64 3.59
N SER A 39 -28.13 -1.30 2.34
CA SER A 39 -28.98 -0.68 1.33
C SER A 39 -28.89 -1.41 -0.02
N GLY A 40 -29.27 -2.69 -0.04
CA GLY A 40 -29.98 -3.38 -1.14
C GLY A 40 -29.39 -3.49 -2.55
N ASP A 41 -28.64 -2.54 -3.09
CA ASP A 41 -28.27 -2.49 -4.49
C ASP A 41 -26.78 -2.15 -4.66
N THR A 42 -26.04 -3.07 -5.30
CA THR A 42 -24.59 -3.07 -5.59
C THR A 42 -23.67 -3.35 -4.38
N GLY A 43 -23.34 -4.63 -4.19
CA GLY A 43 -22.22 -5.01 -3.33
C GLY A 43 -20.88 -4.77 -4.06
N VAL A 44 -19.82 -4.47 -3.31
CA VAL A 44 -18.43 -4.49 -3.82
C VAL A 44 -17.84 -5.85 -3.47
N ALA A 45 -17.25 -6.55 -4.43
CA ALA A 45 -16.62 -7.84 -4.17
C ALA A 45 -15.22 -7.63 -3.59
N PHE A 46 -14.76 -8.54 -2.72
CA PHE A 46 -13.40 -8.51 -2.18
C PHE A 46 -12.75 -9.89 -2.15
N PHE A 47 -11.42 -9.86 -2.22
CA PHE A 47 -10.56 -11.03 -2.08
C PHE A 47 -9.83 -10.95 -0.74
N THR A 48 -9.61 -12.09 -0.11
CA THR A 48 -8.91 -12.16 1.18
C THR A 48 -7.47 -12.59 0.95
N ARG A 49 -6.51 -11.88 1.58
CA ARG A 49 -5.11 -12.30 1.58
C ARG A 49 -5.01 -13.70 2.19
N ASP A 50 -4.45 -14.63 1.42
CA ASP A 50 -4.22 -15.98 1.90
C ASP A 50 -3.08 -16.00 2.94
N PRO A 51 -3.33 -16.50 4.17
CA PRO A 51 -2.36 -16.45 5.25
C PRO A 51 -1.16 -17.39 5.01
N GLY A 52 -1.40 -18.56 4.41
CA GLY A 52 -0.36 -19.57 4.19
C GLY A 52 0.72 -19.12 3.21
N THR A 53 0.30 -18.60 2.06
CA THR A 53 1.19 -18.05 1.03
C THR A 53 1.91 -16.79 1.51
N GLY A 54 1.23 -15.96 2.31
CA GLY A 54 1.81 -14.75 2.90
C GLY A 54 3.06 -15.05 3.72
N VAL A 55 3.00 -15.97 4.69
CA VAL A 55 4.14 -16.31 5.56
C VAL A 55 5.33 -16.83 4.76
N GLN A 56 5.06 -17.69 3.78
CA GLN A 56 6.11 -18.38 3.02
C GLN A 56 6.97 -17.44 2.16
N VAL A 57 6.44 -16.28 1.75
CA VAL A 57 7.18 -15.32 0.93
C VAL A 57 7.64 -14.12 1.77
N TRP A 58 6.87 -13.68 2.77
CA TRP A 58 7.22 -12.49 3.56
C TRP A 58 8.20 -12.74 4.70
N SER A 59 8.30 -13.98 5.19
CA SER A 59 9.17 -14.27 6.33
C SER A 59 10.63 -14.19 5.91
N GLY A 60 11.38 -13.24 6.47
CA GLY A 60 12.82 -13.14 6.23
C GLY A 60 13.64 -14.26 6.89
N GLU A 61 13.07 -14.97 7.86
CA GLU A 61 13.74 -16.09 8.55
C GLU A 61 13.37 -17.46 7.96
N GLN A 62 12.11 -17.64 7.54
CA GLN A 62 11.57 -18.95 7.12
C GLN A 62 11.06 -18.96 5.68
N GLY A 63 10.95 -17.79 5.05
CA GLY A 63 10.44 -17.65 3.70
C GLY A 63 11.55 -17.67 2.65
N TYR A 64 11.14 -17.79 1.38
CA TYR A 64 12.08 -17.95 0.27
C TYR A 64 13.15 -16.85 0.18
N PRO A 65 12.85 -15.55 0.39
CA PRO A 65 13.87 -14.50 0.33
C PRO A 65 15.04 -14.69 1.31
N GLY A 66 14.83 -15.45 2.39
CA GLY A 66 15.87 -15.78 3.37
C GLY A 66 16.81 -16.92 2.97
N SER A 67 16.64 -17.52 1.77
CA SER A 67 17.49 -18.64 1.32
C SER A 67 18.96 -18.27 1.33
N ALA A 68 19.80 -19.18 1.83
CA ALA A 68 21.23 -18.95 2.00
C ALA A 68 21.97 -18.61 0.69
N GLU A 69 21.43 -19.00 -0.45
CA GLU A 69 21.96 -18.80 -1.79
C GLU A 69 21.65 -17.43 -2.37
N TYR A 70 20.55 -16.79 -1.96
CA TYR A 70 20.09 -15.52 -2.53
C TYR A 70 20.94 -14.34 -2.10
N LEU A 71 20.90 -13.27 -2.90
CA LEU A 71 21.66 -12.05 -2.68
C LEU A 71 21.24 -11.36 -1.37
N ASP A 72 22.21 -11.06 -0.51
CA ASP A 72 21.97 -10.37 0.75
C ASP A 72 21.67 -8.88 0.48
N PHE A 73 20.51 -8.42 0.96
CA PHE A 73 20.08 -7.03 0.79
C PHE A 73 20.93 -6.03 1.59
N HIS A 74 21.42 -6.45 2.77
CA HIS A 74 21.99 -5.57 3.78
C HIS A 74 23.48 -5.36 3.61
N LYS A 75 24.23 -6.37 3.13
CA LYS A 75 25.67 -6.25 2.91
C LYS A 75 26.00 -5.54 1.60
N LYS A 76 26.47 -4.30 1.72
CA LYS A 76 26.81 -3.43 0.58
C LYS A 76 28.30 -3.13 0.58
N HIS A 77 28.90 -3.17 -0.61
CA HIS A 77 30.28 -2.78 -0.84
C HIS A 77 30.42 -1.26 -0.83
N PHE A 78 31.45 -0.75 -0.16
CA PHE A 78 31.81 0.66 -0.20
C PHE A 78 33.13 0.85 -0.97
N PRO A 79 33.22 1.83 -1.88
CA PRO A 79 32.16 2.73 -2.34
C PRO A 79 31.18 2.04 -3.31
N GLY A 80 30.03 2.69 -3.57
CA GLY A 80 29.11 2.34 -4.66
C GLY A 80 27.85 1.55 -4.27
N GLY A 81 27.80 0.93 -3.09
CA GLY A 81 26.58 0.29 -2.57
C GLY A 81 26.19 -1.01 -3.28
N LEU A 82 27.04 -1.55 -4.15
CA LEU A 82 26.80 -2.81 -4.86
C LEU A 82 26.79 -3.99 -3.88
N ARG A 83 25.97 -5.00 -4.16
CA ARG A 83 25.79 -6.20 -3.32
C ARG A 83 26.49 -7.39 -3.98
N TYR A 84 27.38 -8.06 -3.26
CA TYR A 84 28.19 -9.17 -3.77
C TYR A 84 28.15 -10.42 -2.90
N TRP A 85 27.34 -10.42 -1.85
CA TRP A 85 27.30 -11.49 -0.87
C TRP A 85 25.91 -12.10 -0.81
N ARG A 86 25.86 -13.38 -0.47
CA ARG A 86 24.60 -14.11 -0.28
C ARG A 86 24.16 -14.08 1.18
N VAL A 87 22.88 -14.31 1.42
CA VAL A 87 22.29 -14.36 2.76
C VAL A 87 23.05 -15.32 3.67
N THR A 88 23.61 -16.42 3.15
CA THR A 88 24.47 -17.40 3.84
C THR A 88 23.77 -18.23 4.90
N GLY A 89 22.90 -17.61 5.69
CA GLY A 89 22.04 -18.23 6.70
C GLY A 89 21.34 -17.17 7.54
N PRO A 90 20.34 -17.58 8.34
CA PRO A 90 19.65 -16.68 9.25
C PRO A 90 20.63 -16.18 10.32
N LYS A 91 20.58 -14.87 10.62
CA LYS A 91 21.35 -14.22 11.71
C LYS A 91 22.87 -14.34 11.59
N VAL A 92 23.41 -14.75 10.44
CA VAL A 92 24.85 -14.70 10.15
C VAL A 92 25.31 -13.25 10.15
N ASP A 93 26.43 -12.98 10.81
CA ASP A 93 27.02 -11.64 10.87
C ASP A 93 27.40 -11.14 9.47
N LEU A 94 27.34 -9.81 9.25
CA LEU A 94 27.70 -9.23 7.96
C LEU A 94 29.14 -9.58 7.55
N GLY A 95 30.08 -9.67 8.48
CA GLY A 95 31.47 -10.07 8.20
C GLY A 95 31.58 -11.49 7.62
N GLU A 96 30.70 -12.39 8.05
CA GLU A 96 30.75 -13.83 7.74
C GLU A 96 29.95 -14.23 6.49
N LYS A 97 29.16 -13.30 5.93
CA LYS A 97 28.42 -13.52 4.67
C LYS A 97 29.37 -13.89 3.55
N GLN A 98 29.06 -14.98 2.86
CA GLN A 98 29.85 -15.55 1.78
C GLN A 98 29.57 -14.87 0.44
N PRO A 99 30.48 -14.95 -0.55
CA PRO A 99 30.25 -14.43 -1.89
C PRO A 99 28.99 -15.03 -2.54
N TYR A 100 28.27 -14.19 -3.27
CA TYR A 100 27.11 -14.59 -4.06
C TYR A 100 27.55 -15.33 -5.33
N SER A 101 26.86 -16.43 -5.66
CA SER A 101 27.10 -17.21 -6.88
C SER A 101 25.79 -17.39 -7.64
N LEU A 102 25.84 -17.29 -8.97
CA LEU A 102 24.69 -17.48 -9.84
C LEU A 102 24.33 -18.94 -10.07
N GLU A 103 25.30 -19.85 -9.89
CA GLU A 103 25.16 -21.28 -10.21
C GLU A 103 23.97 -21.97 -9.53
N PRO A 104 23.73 -21.85 -8.20
CA PRO A 104 22.62 -22.55 -7.55
C PRO A 104 21.24 -21.90 -7.78
N ILE A 105 21.21 -20.67 -8.30
CA ILE A 105 20.04 -19.80 -8.21
C ILE A 105 18.87 -20.32 -9.04
N GLU A 106 19.12 -20.77 -10.27
CA GLU A 106 18.07 -21.29 -11.15
C GLU A 106 17.39 -22.54 -10.57
N GLY A 107 18.17 -23.46 -9.98
CA GLY A 107 17.62 -24.64 -9.30
C GLY A 107 16.73 -24.23 -8.12
N ARG A 108 17.23 -23.35 -7.25
CA ARG A 108 16.48 -22.86 -6.09
C ARG A 108 15.19 -22.12 -6.45
N LEU A 109 15.22 -21.29 -7.50
CA LEU A 109 14.01 -20.59 -7.95
C LEU A 109 12.93 -21.55 -8.43
N ARG A 110 13.30 -22.61 -9.17
CA ARG A 110 12.36 -23.65 -9.60
C ARG A 110 11.80 -24.40 -8.40
N GLU A 111 12.65 -24.80 -7.45
CA GLU A 111 12.22 -25.48 -6.23
C GLU A 111 11.21 -24.63 -5.44
N HIS A 112 11.52 -23.36 -5.19
CA HIS A 112 10.63 -22.44 -4.47
C HIS A 112 9.33 -22.16 -5.23
N ALA A 113 9.37 -22.06 -6.56
CA ALA A 113 8.17 -21.89 -7.39
C ALA A 113 7.23 -23.10 -7.31
N HIS A 114 7.78 -24.32 -7.45
CA HIS A 114 6.99 -25.56 -7.33
C HIS A 114 6.46 -25.76 -5.90
N HIS A 115 7.26 -25.47 -4.88
CA HIS A 115 6.81 -25.52 -3.50
C HIS A 115 5.65 -24.55 -3.26
N PHE A 116 5.76 -23.30 -3.73
CA PHE A 116 4.67 -22.33 -3.61
C PHE A 116 3.40 -22.78 -4.33
N LEU A 117 3.52 -23.33 -5.55
CA LEU A 117 2.38 -23.87 -6.27
C LEU A 117 1.73 -25.04 -5.52
N GLY A 118 2.53 -25.91 -4.90
CA GLY A 118 2.06 -26.98 -4.02
C GLY A 118 1.29 -26.47 -2.82
N LEU A 119 1.74 -25.38 -2.18
CA LEU A 119 1.00 -24.70 -1.11
C LEU A 119 -0.34 -24.16 -1.60
N VAL A 120 -0.37 -23.52 -2.78
CA VAL A 120 -1.62 -23.02 -3.38
C VAL A 120 -2.61 -24.15 -3.63
N VAL A 121 -2.16 -25.25 -4.23
CA VAL A 121 -2.98 -26.45 -4.45
C VAL A 121 -3.48 -27.03 -3.13
N GLY A 122 -2.62 -27.11 -2.12
CA GLY A 122 -2.97 -27.58 -0.78
C GLY A 122 -4.06 -26.72 -0.13
N ASN A 123 -3.90 -25.40 -0.16
CA ASN A 123 -4.87 -24.45 0.40
C ASN A 123 -6.24 -24.57 -0.31
N LEU A 124 -6.23 -24.67 -1.64
CA LEU A 124 -7.47 -24.84 -2.41
C LEU A 124 -8.18 -26.17 -2.12
N LYS A 125 -7.44 -27.28 -2.00
CA LYS A 125 -8.01 -28.60 -1.66
C LYS A 125 -8.55 -28.68 -0.24
N GLY A 126 -7.92 -27.96 0.70
CA GLY A 126 -8.33 -27.91 2.10
C GLY A 126 -9.44 -26.88 2.38
N ALA A 127 -9.75 -26.00 1.44
CA ALA A 127 -10.71 -24.92 1.62
C ALA A 127 -12.17 -25.41 1.53
N GLN A 128 -13.02 -24.90 2.42
CA GLN A 128 -14.47 -24.99 2.28
C GLN A 128 -14.97 -23.96 1.27
N LEU A 129 -15.37 -24.42 0.08
CA LEU A 129 -15.78 -23.55 -1.03
C LEU A 129 -17.30 -23.33 -1.06
N ASN A 130 -17.71 -22.15 -1.55
CA ASN A 130 -19.12 -21.78 -1.68
C ASN A 130 -19.76 -22.38 -2.94
N GLY A 131 -20.38 -23.55 -2.78
CA GLY A 131 -21.03 -24.28 -3.87
C GLY A 131 -20.00 -24.83 -4.86
N ASP A 132 -20.37 -24.87 -6.15
CA ASP A 132 -19.52 -25.44 -7.21
C ASP A 132 -18.49 -24.44 -7.79
N ARG A 133 -18.28 -23.29 -7.13
CA ARG A 133 -17.34 -22.27 -7.62
C ARG A 133 -15.88 -22.70 -7.38
N PRO A 134 -14.98 -22.51 -8.35
CA PRO A 134 -13.56 -22.73 -8.12
C PRO A 134 -13.04 -21.77 -7.04
N GLY A 135 -12.28 -22.29 -6.07
CA GLY A 135 -11.59 -21.46 -5.09
C GLY A 135 -10.51 -20.59 -5.75
N VAL A 136 -10.13 -19.50 -5.09
CA VAL A 136 -9.07 -18.59 -5.53
C VAL A 136 -8.17 -18.23 -4.37
N VAL A 137 -6.85 -18.36 -4.57
CA VAL A 137 -5.86 -17.89 -3.60
C VAL A 137 -5.38 -16.50 -4.03
N CYS A 138 -5.65 -15.49 -3.19
CA CYS A 138 -5.14 -14.13 -3.41
C CYS A 138 -3.91 -13.91 -2.52
N ALA A 139 -2.74 -13.76 -3.15
CA ALA A 139 -1.47 -13.53 -2.47
C ALA A 139 -0.92 -12.13 -2.85
N PRO A 140 -1.41 -11.04 -2.21
CA PRO A 140 -0.93 -9.69 -2.48
C PRO A 140 0.44 -9.47 -1.84
N PHE A 141 1.36 -8.82 -2.57
CA PHE A 141 2.72 -8.50 -2.14
C PHE A 141 3.12 -7.06 -2.46
N ASP A 142 3.99 -6.45 -1.64
CA ASP A 142 4.61 -5.17 -1.98
C ASP A 142 5.49 -5.37 -3.22
N ALA A 143 5.31 -4.54 -4.25
CA ALA A 143 5.99 -4.74 -5.53
C ALA A 143 7.51 -4.70 -5.40
N GLU A 144 8.04 -3.84 -4.52
CA GLU A 144 9.47 -3.74 -4.24
C GLU A 144 10.06 -5.00 -3.60
N LEU A 145 9.24 -5.92 -3.07
CA LEU A 145 9.73 -7.21 -2.62
C LEU A 145 10.48 -7.92 -3.74
N PHE A 146 9.98 -7.86 -4.98
CA PHE A 146 10.53 -8.58 -6.11
C PHE A 146 11.52 -7.70 -6.88
N GLY A 147 12.81 -7.92 -6.63
CA GLY A 147 13.93 -7.32 -7.35
C GLY A 147 14.72 -6.32 -6.51
N HIS A 148 14.04 -5.65 -5.56
CA HIS A 148 14.71 -4.77 -4.61
C HIS A 148 15.11 -5.53 -3.33
N TRP A 149 14.14 -5.92 -2.50
CA TRP A 149 14.39 -6.66 -1.25
C TRP A 149 14.85 -8.10 -1.51
N TRP A 150 14.12 -8.81 -2.36
CA TRP A 150 14.48 -10.14 -2.86
C TRP A 150 14.91 -10.01 -4.32
N PHE A 151 16.22 -9.98 -4.54
CA PHE A 151 16.81 -9.70 -5.85
C PHE A 151 16.33 -10.67 -6.94
N GLU A 152 16.17 -11.95 -6.61
CA GLU A 152 15.78 -13.00 -7.53
C GLU A 152 14.25 -13.11 -7.72
N GLY A 153 13.48 -12.33 -6.96
CA GLY A 153 12.02 -12.35 -6.95
C GLY A 153 11.34 -12.31 -8.32
N PRO A 154 11.74 -11.43 -9.27
CA PRO A 154 11.14 -11.40 -10.60
C PRO A 154 11.35 -12.70 -11.39
N ARG A 155 12.51 -13.36 -11.23
CA ARG A 155 12.77 -14.67 -11.86
C ARG A 155 11.97 -15.78 -11.18
N TRP A 156 11.75 -15.68 -9.86
CA TRP A 156 10.83 -16.59 -9.18
C TRP A 156 9.39 -16.44 -9.70
N ILE A 157 8.89 -15.21 -9.90
CA ILE A 157 7.56 -14.98 -10.50
C ILE A 157 7.47 -15.63 -11.88
N TYR A 158 8.52 -15.52 -12.71
CA TYR A 158 8.58 -16.21 -14.01
C TYR A 158 8.45 -17.74 -13.87
N HIS A 159 9.22 -18.35 -12.96
CA HIS A 159 9.16 -19.80 -12.74
C HIS A 159 7.82 -20.25 -12.14
N LEU A 160 7.21 -19.43 -11.28
CA LEU A 160 5.87 -19.68 -10.75
C LEU A 160 4.82 -19.63 -11.85
N ALA A 161 4.85 -18.61 -12.71
CA ALA A 161 3.92 -18.50 -13.84
C ALA A 161 4.08 -19.66 -14.82
N LYS A 162 5.32 -20.10 -15.08
CA LYS A 162 5.60 -21.27 -15.92
C LYS A 162 5.05 -22.56 -15.29
N ALA A 163 5.32 -22.79 -14.00
CA ALA A 163 4.82 -23.96 -13.29
C ALA A 163 3.28 -23.98 -13.22
N ALA A 164 2.65 -22.82 -13.02
CA ALA A 164 1.20 -22.69 -13.03
C ALA A 164 0.61 -22.96 -14.44
N HIS A 165 1.29 -22.54 -15.51
CA HIS A 165 0.88 -22.83 -16.88
C HIS A 165 0.95 -24.33 -17.21
N GLU A 166 1.96 -25.04 -16.69
CA GLU A 166 2.14 -26.48 -16.88
C GLU A 166 1.23 -27.32 -15.94
N SER A 167 0.63 -26.70 -14.93
CA SER A 167 -0.25 -27.35 -13.97
C SER A 167 -1.62 -27.70 -14.58
N LYS A 168 -2.15 -28.86 -14.18
CA LYS A 168 -3.52 -29.28 -14.49
C LYS A 168 -4.50 -28.98 -13.36
N GLU A 169 -4.01 -28.52 -12.20
CA GLU A 169 -4.81 -28.35 -10.98
C GLU A 169 -5.17 -26.89 -10.71
N VAL A 170 -4.34 -25.96 -11.16
CA VAL A 170 -4.50 -24.52 -10.90
C VAL A 170 -4.08 -23.70 -12.11
N SER A 171 -4.67 -22.52 -12.26
CA SER A 171 -4.34 -21.56 -13.31
C SER A 171 -4.25 -20.16 -12.73
N LEU A 172 -3.43 -19.30 -13.32
CA LEU A 172 -3.42 -17.87 -13.01
C LEU A 172 -4.62 -17.18 -13.65
N ILE A 173 -5.22 -16.23 -12.92
CA ILE A 173 -6.35 -15.43 -13.38
C ILE A 173 -6.27 -14.06 -12.73
N THR A 174 -6.72 -13.01 -13.44
CA THR A 174 -6.86 -11.68 -12.82
C THR A 174 -8.11 -11.62 -11.94
N CYS A 175 -8.12 -10.71 -10.95
CA CYS A 175 -9.30 -10.54 -10.09
C CYS A 175 -10.55 -10.18 -10.91
N GLY A 176 -10.42 -9.32 -11.92
CA GLY A 176 -11.54 -8.92 -12.79
C GLY A 176 -12.10 -10.08 -13.61
N GLU A 177 -11.23 -10.87 -14.24
CA GLU A 177 -11.66 -12.07 -14.99
C GLU A 177 -12.32 -13.11 -14.09
N TYR A 178 -11.81 -13.31 -12.86
CA TYR A 178 -12.42 -14.22 -11.91
C TYR A 178 -13.83 -13.74 -11.54
N LEU A 179 -14.00 -12.46 -11.19
CA LEU A 179 -15.30 -11.90 -10.82
C LEU A 179 -16.32 -11.99 -11.96
N HIS A 180 -15.89 -11.75 -13.20
CA HIS A 180 -16.76 -11.87 -14.37
C HIS A 180 -17.22 -13.32 -14.60
N LYS A 181 -16.33 -14.31 -14.42
CA LYS A 181 -16.66 -15.73 -14.61
C LYS A 181 -17.41 -16.35 -13.44
N PHE A 182 -17.09 -15.92 -12.22
CA PHE A 182 -17.54 -16.54 -10.97
C PHE A 182 -17.99 -15.48 -9.96
N PRO A 183 -19.08 -14.74 -10.23
CA PRO A 183 -19.58 -13.75 -9.29
C PRO A 183 -19.95 -14.41 -7.95
N PRO A 184 -19.60 -13.77 -6.81
CA PRO A 184 -19.91 -14.32 -5.50
C PRO A 184 -21.42 -14.31 -5.23
N SER A 185 -21.90 -15.18 -4.34
CA SER A 185 -23.30 -15.19 -3.88
C SER A 185 -23.46 -14.89 -2.39
N THR A 186 -22.36 -14.87 -1.66
CA THR A 186 -22.38 -14.72 -0.20
C THR A 186 -22.03 -13.28 0.13
N VAL A 187 -22.91 -12.65 0.92
CA VAL A 187 -22.70 -11.30 1.46
C VAL A 187 -22.14 -11.43 2.86
N VAL A 188 -21.13 -10.62 3.19
CA VAL A 188 -20.54 -10.57 4.52
C VAL A 188 -20.32 -9.13 4.96
N ASP A 189 -20.48 -8.90 6.26
CA ASP A 189 -20.12 -7.63 6.88
C ASP A 189 -18.62 -7.62 7.20
N LEU A 190 -17.90 -6.63 6.70
CA LEU A 190 -16.50 -6.42 7.00
C LEU A 190 -16.34 -5.57 8.26
N PRO A 191 -15.65 -6.05 9.30
CA PRO A 191 -15.22 -5.18 10.37
C PRO A 191 -14.16 -4.20 9.87
N GLU A 192 -13.98 -3.09 10.58
CA GLU A 192 -12.82 -2.24 10.34
C GLU A 192 -11.51 -3.01 10.60
N GLY A 193 -10.47 -2.70 9.83
CA GLY A 193 -9.17 -3.31 9.97
C GLY A 193 -8.19 -2.84 8.91
N SER A 194 -6.96 -3.31 9.02
CA SER A 194 -5.91 -3.09 8.00
C SER A 194 -5.07 -4.36 7.82
N TRP A 195 -4.26 -4.39 6.78
CA TRP A 195 -3.22 -5.40 6.58
C TRP A 195 -1.90 -5.13 7.32
N GLY A 196 -1.85 -4.06 8.11
CA GLY A 196 -0.69 -3.72 8.94
C GLY A 196 -0.50 -4.71 10.09
N GLU A 197 0.58 -4.51 10.86
CA GLU A 197 0.80 -5.24 12.12
C GLU A 197 -0.50 -5.20 12.95
N GLY A 198 -0.83 -6.28 13.67
CA GLY A 198 -2.01 -6.41 14.54
C GLY A 198 -3.39 -6.10 13.93
N GLY A 199 -3.49 -5.97 12.61
CA GLY A 199 -4.75 -6.00 11.87
C GLY A 199 -5.66 -4.77 11.99
N PHE A 200 -5.14 -3.63 12.47
CA PHE A 200 -5.94 -2.44 12.78
C PHE A 200 -5.22 -1.13 12.39
N HIS A 201 -5.65 0.00 12.93
CA HIS A 201 -5.21 1.35 12.49
C HIS A 201 -3.93 1.85 13.14
N PHE A 202 -3.36 1.10 14.07
CA PHE A 202 -2.40 1.67 15.02
C PHE A 202 -1.04 2.06 14.45
N ILE A 203 -0.67 1.53 13.29
CA ILE A 203 0.53 1.98 12.57
C ILE A 203 0.38 3.45 12.16
N TRP A 204 -0.85 3.92 11.92
CA TRP A 204 -1.13 5.29 11.52
C TRP A 204 -1.75 6.14 12.64
N LEU A 205 -2.45 5.50 13.58
CA LEU A 205 -3.11 6.16 14.71
C LEU A 205 -2.53 5.69 16.05
N ASN A 206 -1.58 6.46 16.58
CA ASN A 206 -0.97 6.24 17.88
C ASN A 206 -0.43 7.57 18.46
N LYS A 207 0.19 7.51 19.65
CA LYS A 207 0.69 8.70 20.36
C LYS A 207 1.77 9.48 19.59
N ASP A 208 2.58 8.82 18.76
CA ASP A 208 3.63 9.47 17.97
C ASP A 208 3.06 10.19 16.73
N THR A 209 1.86 9.82 16.28
CA THR A 209 1.24 10.32 15.04
C THR A 209 -0.04 11.13 15.25
N GLU A 210 -0.63 11.10 16.45
CA GLU A 210 -1.90 11.78 16.78
C GLU A 210 -1.91 13.26 16.36
N TRP A 211 -0.78 13.95 16.54
CA TRP A 211 -0.63 15.36 16.20
C TRP A 211 -0.89 15.64 14.71
N THR A 212 -0.51 14.72 13.81
CA THR A 212 -0.66 14.90 12.35
C THR A 212 -2.13 15.05 11.94
N TRP A 213 -3.02 14.27 12.55
CA TRP A 213 -4.45 14.23 12.19
C TRP A 213 -5.16 15.56 12.42
N ARG A 214 -4.70 16.36 13.40
CA ARG A 214 -5.27 17.70 13.63
C ARG A 214 -5.03 18.63 12.44
N HIS A 215 -3.87 18.54 11.82
CA HIS A 215 -3.51 19.34 10.64
C HIS A 215 -4.24 18.83 9.40
N VAL A 216 -4.26 17.50 9.19
CA VAL A 216 -4.99 16.87 8.08
C VAL A 216 -6.47 17.29 8.09
N HIS A 217 -7.16 17.11 9.23
CA HIS A 217 -8.59 17.43 9.30
C HIS A 217 -8.89 18.93 9.16
N ALA A 218 -8.01 19.80 9.65
CA ALA A 218 -8.14 21.25 9.45
C ALA A 218 -7.98 21.61 7.96
N ALA A 219 -6.99 21.01 7.28
CA ALA A 219 -6.72 21.23 5.86
C ALA A 219 -7.86 20.68 4.98
N GLU A 220 -8.36 19.48 5.27
CA GLU A 220 -9.54 18.88 4.60
C GLU A 220 -10.76 19.81 4.68
N GLY A 221 -11.05 20.31 5.89
CA GLY A 221 -12.16 21.24 6.13
C GLY A 221 -12.01 22.53 5.34
N ARG A 222 -10.80 23.12 5.36
CA ARG A 222 -10.49 24.36 4.64
C ARG A 222 -10.59 24.16 3.12
N MET A 223 -10.05 23.06 2.58
CA MET A 223 -10.12 22.79 1.16
C MET A 223 -11.57 22.58 0.69
N LYS A 224 -12.40 21.87 1.47
CA LYS A 224 -13.84 21.74 1.18
C LYS A 224 -14.52 23.11 1.12
N ALA A 225 -14.22 24.01 2.05
CA ALA A 225 -14.76 25.37 2.05
C ALA A 225 -14.31 26.19 0.83
N LEU A 226 -13.02 26.11 0.47
CA LEU A 226 -12.47 26.77 -0.73
C LEU A 226 -13.12 26.27 -2.02
N LEU A 227 -13.27 24.96 -2.18
CA LEU A 227 -13.91 24.38 -3.37
C LEU A 227 -15.40 24.73 -3.45
N ALA A 228 -16.10 24.76 -2.30
CA ALA A 228 -17.50 25.17 -2.26
C ALA A 228 -17.68 26.64 -2.66
N ALA A 229 -16.77 27.52 -2.24
CA ALA A 229 -16.84 28.96 -2.53
C ALA A 229 -16.33 29.32 -3.93
N TYR A 230 -15.23 28.71 -4.37
CA TYR A 230 -14.43 29.17 -5.51
C TYR A 230 -14.12 28.08 -6.54
N GLY A 231 -14.53 26.81 -6.34
CA GLY A 231 -14.20 25.70 -7.24
C GLY A 231 -14.76 25.84 -8.66
N LYS A 232 -15.79 26.69 -8.85
CA LYS A 232 -16.38 27.02 -10.15
C LYS A 232 -15.79 28.28 -10.80
N ASP A 233 -14.84 28.95 -10.15
CA ASP A 233 -14.20 30.13 -10.72
C ASP A 233 -13.43 29.75 -11.99
N SER A 234 -13.67 30.50 -13.07
CA SER A 234 -13.05 30.29 -14.38
C SER A 234 -11.71 31.03 -14.52
N ASP A 235 -11.37 31.91 -13.58
CA ASP A 235 -10.11 32.65 -13.61
C ASP A 235 -8.90 31.68 -13.57
N PRO A 236 -7.99 31.77 -14.55
CA PRO A 236 -6.86 30.85 -14.63
C PRO A 236 -5.94 30.86 -13.40
N LEU A 237 -5.74 32.02 -12.77
CA LEU A 237 -4.85 32.15 -11.62
C LEU A 237 -5.50 31.59 -10.35
N MET A 238 -6.79 31.84 -10.14
CA MET A 238 -7.57 31.20 -9.08
C MET A 238 -7.54 29.68 -9.20
N ARG A 239 -7.80 29.14 -10.41
CA ARG A 239 -7.78 27.70 -10.66
C ARG A 239 -6.41 27.09 -10.39
N ARG A 240 -5.32 27.76 -10.75
CA ARG A 240 -3.95 27.33 -10.44
C ARG A 240 -3.68 27.29 -8.94
N ALA A 241 -4.06 28.33 -8.20
CA ALA A 241 -3.88 28.38 -6.76
C ALA A 241 -4.67 27.25 -6.05
N LEU A 242 -5.94 27.06 -6.41
CA LEU A 242 -6.78 25.99 -5.86
C LEU A 242 -6.26 24.59 -6.22
N ALA A 243 -5.81 24.39 -7.46
CA ALA A 243 -5.24 23.11 -7.89
C ALA A 243 -3.95 22.79 -7.14
N GLN A 244 -3.06 23.76 -6.97
CA GLN A 244 -1.85 23.52 -6.20
C GLN A 244 -2.18 23.28 -4.71
N ALA A 245 -3.09 24.05 -4.10
CA ALA A 245 -3.53 23.78 -2.73
C ALA A 245 -4.10 22.37 -2.57
N ALA A 246 -4.94 21.91 -3.52
CA ALA A 246 -5.47 20.56 -3.49
C ALA A 246 -4.37 19.48 -3.62
N ARG A 247 -3.32 19.70 -4.42
CA ARG A 247 -2.16 18.80 -4.48
C ARG A 247 -1.41 18.73 -3.16
N GLU A 248 -1.18 19.88 -2.51
CA GLU A 248 -0.55 19.91 -1.19
C GLU A 248 -1.37 19.15 -0.15
N LEU A 249 -2.71 19.26 -0.20
CA LEU A 249 -3.58 18.46 0.66
C LEU A 249 -3.42 16.96 0.40
N LEU A 250 -3.45 16.51 -0.87
CA LEU A 250 -3.26 15.10 -1.21
C LEU A 250 -1.89 14.57 -0.76
N LEU A 251 -0.84 15.39 -0.87
CA LEU A 251 0.50 15.05 -0.38
C LEU A 251 0.55 15.00 1.15
N LEU A 252 -0.13 15.92 1.83
CA LEU A 252 -0.27 15.96 3.29
C LEU A 252 -1.03 14.73 3.83
N GLU A 253 -2.00 14.23 3.08
CA GLU A 253 -2.84 13.06 3.39
C GLU A 253 -2.14 11.71 3.16
N SER A 254 -0.89 11.69 2.65
CA SER A 254 -0.17 10.44 2.46
C SER A 254 0.04 9.70 3.77
N SER A 255 -0.44 8.44 3.83
CA SER A 255 -0.29 7.56 4.99
C SER A 255 1.18 7.16 5.27
N ASP A 256 2.07 7.38 4.31
CA ASP A 256 3.52 7.12 4.45
C ASP A 256 4.12 7.94 5.59
N TRP A 257 3.61 9.15 5.86
CA TRP A 257 4.14 10.00 6.92
C TRP A 257 4.00 9.34 8.28
N GLN A 258 2.79 8.89 8.63
CA GLN A 258 2.53 8.21 9.89
C GLN A 258 3.23 6.84 9.92
N PHE A 259 3.29 6.13 8.80
CA PHE A 259 4.03 4.86 8.71
C PHE A 259 5.53 5.02 9.01
N LEU A 260 6.20 6.00 8.40
CA LEU A 260 7.63 6.26 8.60
C LEU A 260 7.95 6.77 10.01
N ILE A 261 7.04 7.54 10.62
CA ILE A 261 7.13 7.97 12.01
C ILE A 261 7.02 6.75 12.94
N SER A 262 5.98 5.94 12.79
CA SER A 262 5.70 4.79 13.65
C SER A 262 6.76 3.68 13.53
N THR A 263 7.28 3.43 12.33
CA THR A 263 8.31 2.41 12.10
C THR A 263 9.73 2.89 12.38
N TRP A 264 9.92 4.18 12.62
CA TRP A 264 11.23 4.82 12.81
C TRP A 264 12.19 4.62 11.62
N SER A 265 11.66 4.35 10.44
CA SER A 265 12.48 4.10 9.24
C SER A 265 13.10 5.40 8.70
N ALA A 266 12.35 6.50 8.75
CA ALA A 266 12.78 7.83 8.32
C ALA A 266 11.96 8.93 9.04
N ARG A 267 11.89 8.88 10.37
CA ARG A 267 10.99 9.73 11.19
C ARG A 267 11.20 11.23 10.92
N ASP A 268 12.44 11.70 11.00
CA ASP A 268 12.75 13.13 10.84
C ASP A 268 12.34 13.64 9.45
N TYR A 269 12.60 12.83 8.42
CA TYR A 269 12.19 13.11 7.04
C TYR A 269 10.67 13.23 6.91
N ALA A 270 9.91 12.27 7.46
CA ALA A 270 8.46 12.29 7.41
C ALA A 270 7.86 13.48 8.18
N GLN A 271 8.39 13.80 9.36
CA GLN A 271 7.94 14.97 10.13
C GLN A 271 8.20 16.28 9.40
N GLN A 272 9.38 16.42 8.78
CA GLN A 272 9.73 17.59 7.98
C GLN A 272 8.82 17.72 6.76
N ARG A 273 8.66 16.67 5.96
CA ARG A 273 7.82 16.67 4.76
C ARG A 273 6.36 16.99 5.07
N PHE A 274 5.83 16.40 6.15
CA PHE A 274 4.49 16.69 6.62
C PHE A 274 4.31 18.18 6.93
N ALA A 275 5.23 18.77 7.72
CA ALA A 275 5.16 20.18 8.08
C ALA A 275 5.33 21.11 6.87
N GLU A 276 6.15 20.73 5.89
CA GLU A 276 6.33 21.47 4.64
C GLU A 276 5.04 21.51 3.82
N HIS A 277 4.36 20.38 3.63
CA HIS A 277 3.08 20.33 2.90
C HIS A 277 1.96 21.06 3.65
N ASP A 278 1.89 20.95 4.98
CA ASP A 278 0.91 21.69 5.79
C ASP A 278 1.11 23.21 5.66
N ALA A 279 2.35 23.70 5.76
CA ALA A 279 2.65 25.12 5.58
C ALA A 279 2.37 25.58 4.15
N CYS A 280 2.68 24.74 3.15
CA CYS A 280 2.43 25.02 1.74
C CYS A 280 0.93 25.13 1.44
N PHE A 281 0.16 24.15 1.88
CA PHE A 281 -1.30 24.13 1.78
C PHE A 281 -1.90 25.41 2.38
N ASN A 282 -1.55 25.74 3.62
CA ASN A 282 -2.13 26.88 4.32
C ASN A 282 -1.80 28.20 3.61
N ARG A 283 -0.57 28.37 3.13
CA ARG A 283 -0.18 29.58 2.39
C ARG A 283 -0.93 29.68 1.06
N LEU A 284 -1.08 28.58 0.31
CA LEU A 284 -1.84 28.57 -0.94
C LEU A 284 -3.33 28.81 -0.74
N ALA A 285 -3.90 28.30 0.35
CA ALA A 285 -5.27 28.57 0.76
C ALA A 285 -5.50 30.06 1.07
N GLU A 286 -4.61 30.66 1.87
CA GLU A 286 -4.65 32.11 2.15
C GLU A 286 -4.48 32.95 0.88
N LEU A 287 -3.64 32.50 -0.05
CA LEU A 287 -3.47 33.14 -1.35
C LEU A 287 -4.76 33.12 -2.17
N ALA A 288 -5.43 31.98 -2.26
CA ALA A 288 -6.71 31.86 -2.96
C ALA A 288 -7.77 32.76 -2.31
N GLU A 289 -7.88 32.79 -0.98
CA GLU A 289 -8.82 33.64 -0.25
C GLU A 289 -8.58 35.13 -0.50
N ARG A 290 -7.32 35.59 -0.39
CA ARG A 290 -6.96 36.98 -0.69
C ARG A 290 -7.28 37.32 -2.15
N TYR A 291 -6.86 36.46 -3.08
CA TYR A 291 -7.08 36.67 -4.51
C TYR A 291 -8.57 36.71 -4.88
N ALA A 292 -9.43 35.95 -4.18
CA ALA A 292 -10.88 36.00 -4.39
C ALA A 292 -11.46 37.40 -4.15
N THR A 293 -10.90 38.14 -3.20
CA THR A 293 -11.31 39.52 -2.88
C THR A 293 -10.60 40.59 -3.69
N SER A 294 -9.27 40.52 -3.84
CA SER A 294 -8.48 41.58 -4.48
C SER A 294 -8.43 41.47 -6.00
N ARG A 295 -8.54 40.24 -6.54
CA ARG A 295 -8.22 39.90 -7.94
C ARG A 295 -6.82 40.35 -8.36
N ASP A 296 -5.95 40.52 -7.39
CA ASP A 296 -4.56 40.92 -7.55
C ASP A 296 -3.66 40.04 -6.69
N MET A 297 -2.57 39.55 -7.28
CA MET A 297 -1.60 38.66 -6.64
C MET A 297 -0.21 39.27 -6.79
N ALA A 298 0.43 39.56 -5.65
CA ALA A 298 1.78 40.11 -5.63
C ALA A 298 2.77 39.19 -6.35
N GLU A 299 3.82 39.76 -6.95
CA GLU A 299 4.81 38.98 -7.72
C GLU A 299 5.51 37.91 -6.85
N ASP A 300 5.77 38.20 -5.58
CA ASP A 300 6.35 37.24 -4.63
C ASP A 300 5.43 36.03 -4.40
N ASP A 301 4.13 36.26 -4.36
CA ASP A 301 3.12 35.24 -4.18
C ASP A 301 2.92 34.40 -5.45
N LEU A 302 2.98 35.04 -6.62
CA LEU A 302 2.99 34.36 -7.91
C LEU A 302 4.26 33.49 -8.07
N ASN A 303 5.42 33.99 -7.63
CA ASN A 303 6.67 33.24 -7.63
C ASN A 303 6.64 32.07 -6.65
N TYR A 304 5.98 32.24 -5.50
CA TYR A 304 5.74 31.15 -4.57
C TYR A 304 4.85 30.06 -5.20
N LEU A 305 3.71 30.43 -5.80
CA LEU A 305 2.83 29.49 -6.51
C LEU A 305 3.59 28.72 -7.61
N ARG A 306 4.34 29.43 -8.47
CA ARG A 306 5.17 28.79 -9.51
C ARG A 306 6.21 27.83 -8.94
N LYS A 307 6.80 28.16 -7.79
CA LYS A 307 7.77 27.29 -7.11
C LYS A 307 7.09 26.01 -6.65
N CYS A 308 5.92 26.10 -6.01
CA CYS A 308 5.15 24.93 -5.57
C CYS A 308 4.75 24.05 -6.76
N GLU A 309 4.18 24.64 -7.81
CA GLU A 309 3.82 23.91 -9.05
C GLU A 309 5.00 23.17 -9.69
N ARG A 310 6.23 23.69 -9.54
CA ARG A 310 7.45 23.05 -10.05
C ARG A 310 7.95 21.92 -9.15
N ILE A 311 7.81 22.04 -7.83
CA ILE A 311 8.29 21.05 -6.87
C ILE A 311 7.30 19.89 -6.76
N ASP A 312 6.01 20.20 -6.74
CA ASP A 312 4.92 19.25 -6.52
C ASP A 312 3.91 19.26 -7.70
N PRO A 313 4.33 18.80 -8.91
CA PRO A 313 3.53 18.88 -10.14
C PRO A 313 2.52 17.73 -10.31
N ILE A 314 2.31 16.90 -9.30
CA ILE A 314 1.52 15.66 -9.42
C ILE A 314 0.04 15.97 -9.75
N PHE A 315 -0.61 15.11 -10.54
CA PHE A 315 -1.99 15.30 -11.00
C PHE A 315 -2.20 16.62 -11.76
N PRO A 316 -1.60 16.80 -12.94
CA PRO A 316 -1.80 18.00 -13.75
C PRO A 316 -3.28 18.20 -14.16
N GLU A 317 -4.02 17.11 -14.31
CA GLU A 317 -5.45 17.05 -14.65
C GLU A 317 -6.40 17.06 -13.44
N LEU A 318 -5.92 17.42 -12.24
CA LEU A 318 -6.73 17.41 -11.02
C LEU A 318 -8.02 18.23 -11.18
N LYS A 319 -9.16 17.56 -10.96
CA LYS A 319 -10.48 18.20 -11.01
C LYS A 319 -10.79 18.87 -9.66
N LEU A 320 -11.20 20.14 -9.71
CA LEU A 320 -11.56 20.95 -8.54
C LEU A 320 -13.03 20.74 -8.12
N THR A 321 -13.47 19.49 -8.00
CA THR A 321 -14.86 19.12 -7.73
C THR A 321 -14.95 18.16 -6.56
N LEU A 322 -15.84 18.44 -5.61
CA LEU A 322 -16.05 17.60 -4.41
C LEU A 322 -16.88 16.34 -4.66
N ARG A 323 -17.58 16.26 -5.79
CA ARG A 323 -18.33 15.08 -6.22
C ARG A 323 -17.95 14.75 -7.66
N PRO A 324 -17.88 13.46 -8.05
CA PRO A 324 -17.88 13.11 -9.45
C PRO A 324 -19.16 13.65 -10.10
N ASP A 325 -19.06 14.15 -11.34
CA ASP A 325 -20.23 14.54 -12.11
C ASP A 325 -21.19 13.34 -12.18
N GLU A 326 -22.44 13.52 -11.71
CA GLU A 326 -23.48 12.48 -11.77
C GLU A 326 -23.75 11.99 -13.19
N ASP A 327 -23.28 12.74 -14.21
CA ASP A 327 -23.40 12.47 -15.64
C ASP A 327 -22.18 11.80 -16.30
N SER A 328 -21.17 11.37 -15.55
CA SER A 328 -20.12 10.53 -16.14
C SER A 328 -20.74 9.17 -16.50
N PRO A 329 -20.78 8.75 -17.79
CA PRO A 329 -21.32 7.45 -18.15
C PRO A 329 -20.55 6.40 -17.37
N ARG A 330 -21.28 5.66 -16.52
CA ARG A 330 -20.75 4.43 -15.92
C ARG A 330 -20.46 3.52 -17.11
N GLU A 331 -19.20 3.42 -17.51
CA GLU A 331 -18.80 2.40 -18.48
C GLU A 331 -19.20 1.05 -17.89
N SER A 332 -20.26 0.49 -18.45
CA SER A 332 -20.66 -0.89 -18.22
C SER A 332 -19.63 -1.77 -18.90
N GLY A 333 -18.60 -2.16 -18.14
CA GLY A 333 -17.58 -3.14 -18.52
C GLY A 333 -17.77 -4.45 -17.78
#